data_AF-A0A5P2CLC0-F1
#
_entry.id   AF-A0A5P2CLC0-F1
#
_cell.length_a   1.000
_cell.length_b   1.000
_cell.length_c   1.000
_cell.angle_alpha   90.00
_cell.angle_beta   90.00
_cell.angle_gamma   90.00
#
_symmetry.space_group_name_H-M   'P 1'
#
loop_
_entity.id
_entity.type
_entity.pdbx_description
1 polymer ?
#
loop_
_entity_poly.entity_id
_entity_poly.type
_entity_poly.pdbx_seq_one_letter_code
_entity_poly.pdbx_strand_id
1 'polypeptide(L)'
;MISHPVAGAVSALQKQALASRDTYELDRIDRALDELLRNPTDASTPGPYRTKSAMGHAYEVLERRRAIARFIPLAPDHVNRGQTDSSLLAAELLAWVNTEPNLTHAERVLLNNLAIGHDAASLADRQAVPLQRMRERVSRARRRARALWQAAEAA
;
A
#
# COMPACT_ATOMS: atom_id res chain seq x y z
N MET A 1 22.91 23.02 -25.69
CA MET A 1 21.64 23.78 -25.81
C MET A 1 20.65 22.92 -26.58
N ILE A 2 19.43 22.75 -26.06
CA ILE A 2 18.35 21.99 -26.71
C ILE A 2 17.70 22.87 -27.79
N SER A 3 17.40 22.32 -28.96
CA SER A 3 16.73 23.06 -30.03
C SER A 3 15.29 23.43 -29.63
N HIS A 4 14.80 24.58 -30.11
CA HIS A 4 13.45 25.05 -29.81
C HIS A 4 12.35 24.03 -30.15
N PRO A 5 12.42 23.28 -31.28
CA PRO A 5 11.48 22.20 -31.56
C PRO A 5 11.50 21.06 -30.54
N VAL A 6 12.69 20.68 -30.05
CA VAL A 6 12.83 19.61 -29.04
C VAL A 6 12.31 20.08 -27.68
N ALA A 7 12.62 21.31 -27.27
CA ALA A 7 12.11 21.88 -26.02
C ALA A 7 10.57 21.92 -25.98
N GLY A 8 9.93 22.28 -27.12
CA GLY A 8 8.48 22.24 -27.26
C GLY A 8 7.91 20.83 -27.18
N ALA A 9 8.55 19.85 -27.83
CA ALA A 9 8.13 18.45 -27.81
C ALA A 9 8.24 17.83 -26.40
N VAL A 10 9.34 18.11 -25.69
CA VAL A 10 9.55 17.69 -24.29
C VAL A 10 8.49 18.27 -23.38
N SER A 11 8.21 19.58 -23.50
CA SER A 11 7.20 20.25 -22.68
C SER A 11 5.79 19.69 -22.90
N ALA A 12 5.45 19.33 -24.14
CA ALA A 12 4.17 18.71 -24.45
C ALA A 12 4.01 17.32 -23.81
N LEU A 13 5.05 16.49 -23.89
CA LEU A 13 5.06 15.15 -23.29
C LEU A 13 5.02 15.19 -21.76
N GLN A 14 5.75 16.11 -21.12
CA GLN A 14 5.70 16.28 -19.66
C GLN A 14 4.29 16.68 -19.18
N LYS A 15 3.59 17.55 -19.90
CA LYS A 15 2.19 17.89 -19.59
C LYS A 15 1.27 16.68 -19.75
N GLN A 16 1.48 15.87 -20.77
CA GLN A 16 0.72 14.64 -20.98
C GLN A 16 0.96 13.62 -19.87
N ALA A 17 2.20 13.46 -19.40
CA ALA A 17 2.53 12.58 -18.28
C ALA A 17 1.82 12.98 -17.00
N LEU A 18 1.84 14.28 -16.65
CA LEU A 18 1.15 14.80 -15.47
C LEU A 18 -0.36 14.58 -15.48
N ALA A 19 -0.97 14.50 -16.67
CA ALA A 19 -2.39 14.24 -16.84
C ALA A 19 -2.74 12.73 -16.88
N SER A 20 -1.75 11.86 -17.10
CA SER A 20 -1.98 10.42 -17.24
C SER A 20 -2.02 9.72 -15.90
N ARG A 21 -2.92 8.74 -15.78
CA ARG A 21 -2.95 7.76 -14.68
C ARG A 21 -2.69 6.33 -15.16
N ASP A 22 -2.50 6.17 -16.47
CA ASP A 22 -2.21 4.88 -17.07
C ASP A 22 -0.69 4.66 -17.05
N THR A 23 -0.27 3.61 -16.33
CA THR A 23 1.13 3.23 -16.19
C THR A 23 1.77 2.86 -17.53
N TYR A 24 1.00 2.29 -18.46
CA TYR A 24 1.50 1.98 -19.80
C TYR A 24 1.82 3.25 -20.59
N GLU A 25 0.94 4.25 -20.55
CA GLU A 25 1.16 5.53 -21.22
C GLU A 25 2.28 6.33 -20.55
N LEU A 26 2.46 6.24 -19.23
CA LEU A 26 3.61 6.85 -18.54
C LEU A 26 4.94 6.24 -19.01
N ASP A 27 5.05 4.91 -19.04
CA ASP A 27 6.24 4.20 -19.56
C ASP A 27 6.56 4.55 -21.02
N ARG A 28 5.51 4.78 -21.82
CA ARG A 28 5.63 5.18 -23.21
C ARG A 28 6.14 6.62 -23.33
N ILE A 29 5.63 7.54 -22.51
CA ILE A 29 6.06 8.94 -22.48
C ILE A 29 7.52 9.06 -22.02
N ASP A 30 7.92 8.34 -20.96
CA ASP A 30 9.29 8.37 -20.45
C ASP A 30 10.31 7.99 -21.52
N ARG A 31 10.01 6.96 -22.32
CA ARG A 31 10.89 6.54 -23.42
C ARG A 31 10.89 7.51 -24.59
N ALA A 32 9.74 8.11 -24.89
CA ALA A 32 9.67 9.15 -25.93
C ALA A 32 10.51 10.37 -25.51
N LEU A 33 10.54 10.72 -24.22
CA LEU A 33 11.41 11.75 -23.68
C LEU A 33 12.89 11.37 -23.83
N ASP A 34 13.28 10.15 -23.47
CA ASP A 34 14.65 9.66 -23.67
C ASP A 34 15.11 9.77 -25.13
N GLU A 35 14.23 9.44 -26.06
CA GLU A 35 14.53 9.52 -27.49
C GLU A 35 14.72 10.97 -27.97
N LEU A 36 13.86 11.89 -27.54
CA LEU A 36 13.99 13.31 -27.88
C LEU A 36 15.27 13.92 -27.29
N LEU A 37 15.65 13.49 -26.08
CA LEU A 37 16.86 13.95 -25.40
C LEU A 37 18.14 13.34 -25.98
N ARG A 38 18.05 12.22 -26.71
CA ARG A 38 19.19 11.60 -27.39
C ARG A 38 19.70 12.42 -28.57
N ASN A 39 18.81 13.15 -29.27
CA ASN A 39 19.15 14.01 -30.40
C ASN A 39 18.65 15.46 -30.20
N PRO A 40 19.17 16.19 -29.19
CA PRO A 40 18.56 17.43 -28.73
C PRO A 40 18.81 18.62 -29.64
N THR A 41 19.74 18.52 -30.60
CA THR A 41 20.17 19.63 -31.47
C THR A 41 19.55 19.58 -32.86
N ASP A 42 18.89 18.49 -33.21
CA ASP A 42 18.22 18.40 -34.49
C ASP A 42 17.08 19.44 -34.53
N ALA A 43 17.02 20.26 -35.57
CA ALA A 43 16.01 21.30 -35.77
C ALA A 43 15.23 21.14 -37.08
N SER A 44 15.54 20.12 -37.91
CA SER A 44 14.93 19.95 -39.23
C SER A 44 13.49 19.43 -39.17
N THR A 45 13.05 18.92 -38.02
CA THR A 45 11.73 18.30 -37.85
C THR A 45 10.91 19.11 -36.85
N PRO A 46 9.68 19.55 -37.19
CA PRO A 46 8.85 20.29 -36.26
C PRO A 46 8.49 19.48 -35.01
N GLY A 47 8.35 20.16 -33.86
CA GLY A 47 8.08 19.55 -32.56
C GLY A 47 6.93 18.52 -32.54
N PRO A 48 5.74 18.81 -33.11
CA PRO A 48 4.62 17.86 -33.13
C PRO A 48 4.92 16.55 -33.87
N TYR A 49 5.68 16.62 -34.96
CA TYR A 49 6.09 15.42 -35.70
C TYR A 49 7.08 14.58 -34.88
N ARG A 50 8.01 15.23 -34.19
CA ARG A 50 8.95 14.53 -33.29
C ARG A 50 8.25 13.84 -32.13
N THR A 51 7.28 14.51 -31.50
CA THR A 51 6.47 13.90 -30.45
C THR A 51 5.77 12.65 -30.95
N LYS A 52 5.15 12.70 -32.14
CA LYS A 52 4.50 11.54 -32.75
C LYS A 52 5.48 10.40 -33.05
N SER A 53 6.62 10.72 -33.66
CA SER A 53 7.65 9.72 -33.97
C SER A 53 8.22 9.07 -32.71
N ALA A 54 8.60 9.85 -31.70
CA ALA A 54 9.16 9.32 -30.45
C ALA A 54 8.14 8.46 -29.69
N MET A 55 6.87 8.86 -29.66
CA MET A 55 5.79 8.05 -29.08
C MET A 55 5.50 6.76 -29.89
N GLY A 56 5.72 6.79 -31.21
CA GLY A 56 5.61 5.62 -32.09
C GLY A 56 6.74 4.62 -31.85
N HIS A 57 7.97 5.11 -31.78
CA HIS A 57 9.14 4.28 -31.48
C HIS A 57 9.07 3.71 -30.05
N ALA A 58 8.65 4.51 -29.06
CA ALA A 58 8.41 4.03 -27.71
C ALA A 58 7.38 2.88 -27.67
N TYR A 59 6.31 2.98 -28.46
CA TYR A 59 5.31 1.93 -28.61
C TYR A 59 5.93 0.65 -29.19
N GLU A 60 6.66 0.73 -30.29
CA GLU A 60 7.30 -0.43 -30.93
C GLU A 60 8.25 -1.17 -29.96
N VAL A 61 9.01 -0.42 -29.17
CA VAL A 61 9.91 -1.00 -28.17
C VAL A 61 9.14 -1.69 -27.05
N LEU A 62 8.02 -1.12 -26.58
CA LEU A 62 7.18 -1.72 -25.56
C LEU A 62 6.50 -3.00 -26.06
N GLU A 63 5.96 -2.99 -27.28
CA GLU A 63 5.39 -4.19 -27.90
C GLU A 63 6.43 -5.28 -28.09
N ARG A 64 7.64 -4.93 -28.52
CA ARG A 64 8.75 -5.89 -28.62
C ARG A 64 9.10 -6.49 -27.25
N ARG A 65 9.13 -5.69 -26.19
CA ARG A 65 9.36 -6.21 -24.82
C ARG A 65 8.24 -7.14 -24.38
N ARG A 66 6.98 -6.81 -24.69
CA ARG A 66 5.83 -7.66 -24.40
C ARG A 66 5.92 -9.01 -25.13
N ALA A 67 6.39 -9.01 -26.38
CA ALA A 67 6.62 -10.23 -27.14
C ALA A 67 7.74 -11.11 -26.55
N ILE A 68 8.76 -10.51 -25.93
CA ILE A 68 9.89 -11.23 -25.31
C ILE A 68 9.52 -11.72 -23.89
N ALA A 69 8.84 -10.89 -23.10
CA ALA A 69 8.44 -11.22 -21.75
C ALA A 69 7.32 -12.26 -21.79
N ARG A 70 7.63 -13.51 -21.41
CA ARG A 70 6.61 -14.55 -21.26
C ARG A 70 5.58 -14.10 -20.23
N PHE A 71 4.35 -13.89 -20.67
CA PHE A 71 3.23 -13.70 -19.77
C PHE A 71 2.92 -15.06 -19.14
N ILE A 72 3.48 -15.31 -17.95
CA ILE A 72 3.14 -16.48 -17.15
C ILE A 72 1.86 -16.09 -16.41
N PRO A 73 0.69 -16.71 -16.73
CA PRO A 73 -0.50 -16.50 -15.93
C PRO A 73 -0.14 -16.88 -14.50
N LEU A 74 -0.41 -15.97 -13.56
CA LEU A 74 -0.34 -16.33 -12.15
C LEU A 74 -1.27 -17.53 -11.95
N ALA A 75 -0.71 -18.66 -11.49
CA ALA A 75 -1.53 -19.81 -11.15
C ALA A 75 -2.64 -19.35 -10.19
N PRO A 76 -3.89 -19.82 -10.33
CA PRO A 76 -4.97 -19.44 -9.42
C PRO A 76 -4.64 -19.72 -7.94
N ASP A 77 -3.74 -20.66 -7.67
CA ASP A 77 -3.22 -21.00 -6.35
C ASP A 77 -2.19 -19.99 -5.80
N HIS A 78 -1.77 -19.02 -6.62
CA HIS A 78 -0.82 -17.95 -6.31
C HIS A 78 -1.44 -16.56 -6.45
N VAL A 79 -2.77 -16.47 -6.59
CA VAL A 79 -3.46 -15.24 -6.22
C VAL A 79 -3.13 -15.03 -4.75
N ASN A 80 -2.25 -14.07 -4.47
CA ASN A 80 -2.07 -13.50 -3.14
C ASN A 80 -3.47 -13.11 -2.65
N ARG A 81 -4.15 -14.03 -1.98
CA ARG A 81 -5.24 -13.69 -1.09
C ARG A 81 -4.56 -12.77 -0.11
N GLY A 82 -4.83 -11.47 -0.21
CA GLY A 82 -4.20 -10.46 0.63
C GLY A 82 -4.21 -10.99 2.04
N GLN A 83 -3.03 -11.34 2.54
CA GLN A 83 -2.91 -11.87 3.88
C GLN A 83 -3.17 -10.65 4.75
N THR A 84 -4.27 -10.64 5.50
CA THR A 84 -4.55 -9.57 6.45
C THR A 84 -3.29 -9.42 7.27
N ASP A 85 -2.66 -8.25 7.17
CA ASP A 85 -1.44 -7.99 7.91
C ASP A 85 -1.80 -8.18 9.38
N SER A 86 -1.33 -9.26 9.98
CA SER A 86 -1.65 -9.61 11.36
C SER A 86 -1.23 -8.49 12.32
N SER A 87 -0.26 -7.66 11.91
CA SER A 87 0.14 -6.47 12.65
C SER A 87 -0.89 -5.34 12.56
N LEU A 88 -1.57 -5.19 11.41
CA LEU A 88 -2.66 -4.24 11.23
C LEU A 88 -3.88 -4.63 12.07
N LEU A 89 -4.31 -5.89 12.02
CA LEU A 89 -5.45 -6.35 12.83
C LEU A 89 -5.17 -6.20 14.34
N ALA A 90 -3.93 -6.47 14.78
CA ALA A 90 -3.54 -6.25 16.16
C ALA A 90 -3.61 -4.76 16.55
N ALA A 91 -3.16 -3.86 15.67
CA ALA A 91 -3.24 -2.41 15.88
C ALA A 91 -4.68 -1.91 15.91
N GLU A 92 -5.55 -2.40 15.03
CA GLU A 92 -6.98 -2.06 14.99
C GLU A 92 -7.70 -2.54 16.26
N LEU A 93 -7.45 -3.78 16.69
CA LEU A 93 -8.01 -4.31 17.93
C LEU A 93 -7.55 -3.50 19.15
N LEU A 94 -6.28 -3.09 19.19
CA LEU A 94 -5.75 -2.23 20.25
C LEU A 94 -6.37 -0.84 20.24
N ALA A 95 -6.51 -0.24 19.06
CA ALA A 95 -7.18 1.05 18.89
C ALA A 95 -8.64 0.97 19.37
N TRP A 96 -9.36 -0.09 18.97
CA TRP A 96 -10.73 -0.34 19.41
C TRP A 96 -10.85 -0.55 20.92
N VAL A 97 -9.99 -1.39 21.53
CA VAL A 97 -9.97 -1.55 23.00
C VAL A 97 -9.83 -0.20 23.70
N ASN A 98 -9.11 0.75 23.08
CA ASN A 98 -8.86 2.08 23.62
C ASN A 98 -9.95 3.12 23.32
N THR A 99 -10.89 2.85 22.43
CA THR A 99 -12.03 3.75 22.14
C THR A 99 -13.40 3.19 22.54
N GLU A 100 -13.53 1.87 22.72
CA GLU A 100 -14.81 1.20 23.00
C GLU A 100 -15.45 1.70 24.30
N PRO A 101 -16.65 2.32 24.27
CA PRO A 101 -17.26 2.92 25.47
C PRO A 101 -17.72 1.88 26.50
N ASN A 102 -18.07 0.65 26.10
CA ASN A 102 -18.66 -0.34 27.00
C ASN A 102 -17.65 -1.18 27.80
N LEU A 103 -16.35 -0.94 27.59
CA LEU A 103 -15.26 -1.51 28.38
C LEU A 103 -14.94 -0.63 29.58
N THR A 104 -14.93 -1.23 30.78
CA THR A 104 -14.53 -0.52 31.99
C THR A 104 -13.06 -0.12 31.94
N HIS A 105 -12.66 0.91 32.70
CA HIS A 105 -11.26 1.32 32.77
C HIS A 105 -10.33 0.17 33.21
N ALA A 106 -10.75 -0.62 34.21
CA ALA A 106 -9.97 -1.76 34.69
C ALA A 106 -9.79 -2.85 33.62
N GLU A 107 -10.82 -3.14 32.83
CA GLU A 107 -10.73 -4.09 31.72
C GLU A 107 -9.81 -3.58 30.62
N ARG A 108 -9.91 -2.29 30.27
CA ARG A 108 -9.04 -1.64 29.29
C ARG A 108 -7.58 -1.71 29.70
N VAL A 109 -7.27 -1.37 30.95
CA VAL A 109 -5.89 -1.47 31.48
C VAL A 109 -5.41 -2.92 31.44
N LEU A 110 -6.25 -3.89 31.83
CA LEU A 110 -5.89 -5.30 31.82
C LEU A 110 -5.59 -5.80 30.40
N LEU A 111 -6.45 -5.48 29.42
CA LEU A 111 -6.28 -5.91 28.03
C LEU A 111 -5.04 -5.28 27.38
N ASN A 112 -4.77 -4.00 27.63
CA ASN A 112 -3.54 -3.35 27.14
C ASN A 112 -2.28 -3.99 27.72
N ASN A 113 -2.27 -4.30 29.02
CA ASN A 113 -1.13 -5.00 29.64
C ASN A 113 -0.87 -6.37 28.98
N LEU A 114 -1.94 -7.12 28.66
CA LEU A 114 -1.81 -8.39 27.96
C LEU A 114 -1.27 -8.21 26.53
N ALA A 115 -1.67 -7.13 25.84
CA ALA A 115 -1.22 -6.84 24.49
C ALA A 115 0.26 -6.43 24.40
N ILE A 116 0.80 -5.80 25.45
CA ILE A 116 2.24 -5.45 25.57
C ILE A 116 3.08 -6.68 25.99
N GLY A 117 2.45 -7.83 26.22
CA GLY A 117 3.13 -9.11 26.50
C GLY A 117 3.20 -9.49 27.97
N HIS A 118 2.48 -8.81 28.87
CA HIS A 118 2.33 -9.32 30.23
C HIS A 118 1.43 -10.53 30.26
N ASP A 119 1.77 -11.50 31.10
CA ASP A 119 0.99 -12.69 31.36
C ASP A 119 0.23 -12.61 32.69
N ALA A 120 -0.63 -13.59 32.96
CA ALA A 120 -1.41 -13.58 34.20
C ALA A 120 -0.54 -13.70 35.46
N ALA A 121 0.64 -14.32 35.38
CA ALA A 121 1.57 -14.46 36.50
C ALA A 121 2.21 -13.12 36.86
N SER A 122 2.85 -12.46 35.90
CA SER A 122 3.45 -11.14 36.10
C SER A 122 2.44 -10.10 36.58
N LEU A 123 1.19 -10.17 36.10
CA LEU A 123 0.12 -9.27 36.55
C LEU A 123 -0.40 -9.61 37.95
N ALA A 124 -0.44 -10.89 38.33
CA ALA A 124 -0.82 -11.33 39.66
C ALA A 124 0.18 -10.81 40.71
N ASP A 125 1.48 -10.95 40.42
CA ASP A 125 2.56 -10.48 41.30
C ASP A 125 2.52 -8.96 41.47
N ARG A 126 2.40 -8.20 40.37
CA ARG A 126 2.34 -6.73 40.42
C ARG A 126 1.15 -6.18 41.18
N GLN A 127 0.01 -6.86 41.12
CA GLN A 127 -1.23 -6.42 41.78
C GLN A 127 -1.46 -7.09 43.13
N ALA A 128 -0.50 -7.89 43.62
CA ALA A 128 -0.60 -8.66 44.86
C ALA A 128 -1.92 -9.44 44.98
N VAL A 129 -2.32 -10.14 43.90
CA VAL A 129 -3.52 -10.99 43.88
C VAL A 129 -3.16 -12.45 43.59
N PRO A 130 -3.93 -13.43 44.08
CA PRO A 130 -3.69 -14.83 43.74
C PRO A 130 -3.76 -15.07 42.23
N LEU A 131 -2.83 -15.87 41.70
CA LEU A 131 -2.74 -16.20 40.27
C LEU A 131 -4.07 -16.71 39.69
N GLN A 132 -4.77 -17.57 40.41
CA GLN A 132 -6.08 -18.09 39.97
C GLN A 132 -7.09 -16.96 39.75
N ARG A 133 -7.13 -15.99 40.67
CA ARG A 133 -8.02 -14.82 40.56
C ARG A 133 -7.63 -13.93 39.38
N MET A 134 -6.34 -13.77 39.10
CA MET A 134 -5.89 -13.03 37.91
C MET A 134 -6.27 -13.74 36.61
N ARG A 135 -6.11 -15.07 36.55
CA ARG A 135 -6.54 -15.87 35.39
C ARG A 135 -8.03 -15.74 35.12
N GLU A 136 -8.85 -15.77 36.17
CA GLU A 136 -10.29 -15.52 36.06
C GLU A 136 -10.59 -14.12 35.52
N ARG A 137 -9.93 -13.08 36.06
CA ARG A 137 -10.08 -11.70 35.58
C ARG A 137 -9.74 -11.58 34.09
N VAL A 138 -8.59 -12.14 33.67
CA VAL A 138 -8.15 -12.16 32.27
C VAL A 138 -9.17 -12.88 31.39
N SER A 139 -9.66 -14.05 31.82
CA SER A 139 -10.66 -14.83 31.07
C SER A 139 -11.96 -14.06 30.89
N ARG A 140 -12.47 -13.43 31.96
CA ARG A 140 -13.70 -12.62 31.92
C ARG A 140 -13.54 -11.39 31.04
N ALA A 141 -12.44 -10.65 31.17
CA ALA A 141 -12.16 -9.47 30.34
C ALA A 141 -12.07 -9.82 28.86
N ARG A 142 -11.34 -10.89 28.50
CA ARG A 142 -11.26 -11.38 27.10
C ARG A 142 -12.61 -11.81 26.55
N ARG A 143 -13.40 -12.54 27.35
CA ARG A 143 -14.75 -12.98 26.95
C ARG A 143 -15.65 -11.78 26.68
N ARG A 144 -15.64 -10.78 27.55
CA ARG A 144 -16.47 -9.57 27.39
C ARG A 144 -16.02 -8.73 26.21
N ALA A 145 -14.73 -8.49 26.05
CA ALA A 145 -14.20 -7.78 24.88
C ALA A 145 -14.59 -8.47 23.57
N ARG A 146 -14.50 -9.81 23.51
CA ARG A 146 -14.93 -10.56 22.32
C ARG A 146 -16.42 -10.40 22.02
N ALA A 147 -17.28 -10.45 23.04
CA ALA A 147 -18.71 -10.26 22.87
C ALA A 147 -19.05 -8.85 22.36
N LEU A 148 -18.37 -7.82 22.87
CA LEU A 148 -18.54 -6.44 22.42
C LEU A 148 -18.04 -6.23 20.97
N TRP A 149 -16.88 -6.80 20.63
CA TRP A 149 -16.34 -6.75 19.27
C TRP A 149 -17.31 -7.37 18.25
N GLN A 150 -17.82 -8.57 18.54
CA GLN A 150 -18.78 -9.25 17.67
C GLN A 150 -20.09 -8.47 17.51
N ALA A 151 -20.55 -7.80 18.57
CA ALA A 151 -21.74 -6.94 18.49
C ALA A 151 -21.48 -5.68 17.64
N ALA A 152 -20.26 -5.12 17.69
CA ALA A 152 -19.88 -3.97 16.88
C ALA A 152 -19.69 -4.32 15.39
N GLU A 153 -19.16 -5.50 15.06
CA GLU A 153 -19.06 -5.98 13.67
C GLU A 153 -20.43 -6.29 13.03
N ALA A 154 -21.43 -6.63 13.85
CA ALA A 154 -22.77 -6.97 13.37
C ALA A 154 -23.72 -5.76 13.20
N ALA A 155 -23.30 -4.56 13.65
CA ALA A 155 -24.07 -3.32 13.60
C ALA A 155 -23.71 -2.47 12.38
#